data_AF-A0A7C4CBG8-F1
#
_entry.id   AF-A0A7C4CBG8-F1
#
_cell.length_a   1.000
_cell.length_b   1.000
_cell.length_c   1.000
_cell.angle_alpha   90.00
_cell.angle_beta   90.00
_cell.angle_gamma   90.00
#
_symmetry.space_group_name_H-M   'P 1'
#
loop_
_entity.id
_entity.type
_entity.pdbx_description
1 polymer ?
#
loop_
_entity_poly.entity_id
_entity_poly.type
_entity_poly.pdbx_seq_one_letter_code
_entity_poly.pdbx_strand_id
1 'polypeptide(L)'
;MDEKRVWKVRIRKAYAEATTHVVVGEVIEQNDVWVKLRCRAVHFRRPTMTSHIRLSEVKTRMFPWNTIAYVTELPSNLEWERAEIGLTEHGDVALQHCSGEQAVELSERLDG
;
A
#
# COMPACT_ATOMS: atom_id res chain seq x y z
N MET A 1 -4.83 21.64 -13.60
CA MET A 1 -4.28 21.01 -12.39
C MET A 1 -4.46 19.53 -12.62
N ASP A 2 -3.37 18.75 -12.67
CA ASP A 2 -3.51 17.30 -12.73
C ASP A 2 -4.17 16.80 -11.45
N GLU A 3 -5.18 15.96 -11.63
CA GLU A 3 -5.92 15.37 -10.53
C GLU A 3 -5.01 14.42 -9.73
N LYS A 4 -5.02 14.55 -8.41
CA LYS A 4 -4.19 13.72 -7.52
C LYS A 4 -4.65 12.27 -7.62
N ARG A 5 -3.83 11.43 -8.26
CA ARG A 5 -4.06 9.98 -8.33
C ARG A 5 -3.41 9.28 -7.14
N VAL A 6 -4.22 8.68 -6.27
CA VAL A 6 -3.75 7.89 -5.12
C VAL A 6 -3.88 6.42 -5.45
N TRP A 7 -2.79 5.67 -5.29
CA TRP A 7 -2.71 4.25 -5.66
C TRP A 7 -2.30 3.37 -4.48
N LYS A 8 -2.91 2.18 -4.38
CA LYS A 8 -2.39 1.01 -3.67
C LYS A 8 -1.66 0.13 -4.68
N VAL A 9 -0.37 -0.10 -4.47
CA VAL A 9 0.49 -0.89 -5.34
C VAL A 9 0.96 -2.13 -4.61
N ARG A 10 0.66 -3.30 -5.18
CA ARG A 10 1.14 -4.58 -4.68
C ARG A 10 2.43 -4.94 -5.41
N ILE A 11 3.53 -5.07 -4.67
CA ILE A 11 4.80 -5.54 -5.24
C ILE A 11 4.83 -7.06 -5.26
N ARG A 12 5.32 -7.64 -6.37
CA ARG A 12 5.54 -9.07 -6.54
C ARG A 12 6.54 -9.55 -5.49
N LYS A 13 6.24 -10.68 -4.85
CA LYS A 13 7.21 -11.35 -4.00
C LYS A 13 8.25 -12.02 -4.88
N ALA A 14 9.53 -11.86 -4.55
CA ALA A 14 10.60 -12.59 -5.22
C ALA A 14 10.60 -14.09 -4.85
N TYR A 15 10.07 -14.43 -3.67
CA TYR A 15 10.01 -15.79 -3.12
C TYR A 15 8.91 -15.89 -2.03
N ALA A 16 8.47 -17.10 -1.66
CA ALA A 16 7.30 -17.32 -0.81
C ALA A 16 7.45 -16.70 0.60
N GLU A 17 8.66 -16.76 1.15
CA GLU A 17 9.04 -16.22 2.45
C GLU A 17 9.27 -14.71 2.48
N ALA A 18 9.20 -14.03 1.32
CA ALA A 18 9.36 -12.60 1.24
C ALA A 18 8.19 -11.88 1.92
N THR A 19 8.53 -10.83 2.65
CA THR A 19 7.57 -9.88 3.21
C THR A 19 6.68 -9.36 2.07
N THR A 20 5.38 -9.33 2.31
CA THR A 20 4.43 -8.57 1.50
C THR A 20 4.81 -7.10 1.58
N HIS A 21 5.02 -6.50 0.41
CA HIS A 21 5.25 -5.08 0.23
C HIS A 21 4.01 -4.53 -0.47
N VAL A 22 3.19 -3.80 0.29
CA VAL A 22 2.14 -2.94 -0.25
C VAL A 22 2.62 -1.51 -0.14
N VAL A 23 2.41 -0.72 -1.18
CA VAL A 23 2.80 0.69 -1.21
C VAL A 23 1.53 1.50 -1.43
N VAL A 24 1.31 2.53 -0.62
CA VAL A 24 0.17 3.43 -0.80
C VAL A 24 0.68 4.85 -0.92
N GLY A 25 0.25 5.57 -1.94
CA GLY A 25 0.74 6.92 -2.18
C GLY A 25 0.18 7.58 -3.42
N GLU A 26 0.64 8.79 -3.68
CA GLU A 26 0.25 9.57 -4.86
C GLU A 26 1.21 9.36 -6.02
N VAL A 27 0.67 9.29 -7.24
CA VAL A 27 1.45 9.25 -8.47
C VAL A 27 2.04 10.62 -8.75
N ILE A 28 3.37 10.70 -8.77
CA ILE A 28 4.09 11.91 -9.17
C ILE A 28 4.30 11.91 -10.67
N GLU A 29 4.75 10.78 -11.21
CA GLU A 29 5.22 10.66 -12.58
C GLU A 29 5.21 9.18 -12.99
N GLN A 30 5.01 8.91 -14.27
CA GLN A 30 5.13 7.56 -14.82
C GLN A 30 5.55 7.62 -16.28
N ASN A 31 6.17 6.55 -16.75
CA ASN A 31 6.43 6.30 -18.17
C ASN A 31 6.27 4.81 -18.46
N ASP A 32 6.69 4.34 -19.62
CA ASP A 32 6.51 2.94 -20.04
C ASP A 32 7.37 1.94 -19.25
N VAL A 33 8.32 2.40 -18.44
CA VAL A 33 9.28 1.55 -17.72
C VAL A 33 9.01 1.52 -16.22
N TRP A 34 8.57 2.64 -15.64
CA TRP A 34 8.40 2.77 -14.20
C TRP A 34 7.27 3.73 -13.81
N VAL A 35 6.87 3.64 -12.54
CA VAL A 35 6.05 4.62 -11.84
C VAL A 35 6.81 5.20 -10.64
N LYS A 36 6.73 6.52 -10.46
CA LYS A 36 7.25 7.26 -9.31
C LYS A 36 6.10 7.68 -8.42
N LEU A 37 6.16 7.25 -7.16
CA LEU A 37 5.14 7.52 -6.15
C LEU A 37 5.76 8.28 -4.98
N ARG A 38 5.06 9.29 -4.46
CA ARG A 38 5.28 9.77 -3.09
C ARG A 38 4.37 8.94 -2.20
N CYS A 39 4.96 8.07 -1.38
CA CYS A 39 4.24 6.94 -0.80
C CYS A 39 4.81 6.49 0.54
N ARG A 40 4.04 5.63 1.22
CA ARG A 40 4.48 4.82 2.36
C ARG A 40 4.46 3.36 1.96
N ALA A 41 5.44 2.60 2.44
CA ALA A 41 5.50 1.16 2.25
C ALA A 41 5.10 0.44 3.52
N VAL A 42 4.27 -0.59 3.35
CA VAL A 42 3.69 -1.42 4.39
C VAL A 42 4.30 -2.81 4.22
N HIS A 43 5.01 -3.24 5.27
CA HIS A 43 5.83 -4.45 5.28
C HIS A 43 5.28 -5.43 6.32
N PHE A 44 4.77 -6.58 5.87
CA PHE A 44 4.28 -7.66 6.73
C PHE A 44 4.42 -9.04 6.08
N ARG A 45 4.43 -10.13 6.84
CA ARG A 45 4.44 -11.50 6.28
C ARG A 45 3.08 -12.17 6.44
N ARG A 46 2.67 -12.38 7.69
CA ARG A 46 1.35 -12.81 8.17
C ARG A 46 1.19 -12.24 9.59
N PRO A 47 0.82 -10.96 9.71
CA PRO A 47 0.81 -10.29 11.00
C PRO A 47 -0.37 -10.83 11.82
N THR A 48 -0.07 -11.46 12.95
CA THR A 48 -1.05 -11.78 14.00
C THR A 48 -1.27 -10.63 14.97
N MET A 49 -0.38 -9.63 14.93
CA MET A 49 -0.39 -8.43 15.77
C MET A 49 0.07 -7.23 14.95
N THR A 50 -0.48 -6.05 15.23
CA THR A 50 -0.12 -4.79 14.54
C THR A 50 1.37 -4.45 14.68
N SER A 51 1.99 -4.81 15.80
CA SER A 51 3.44 -4.64 16.05
C SER A 51 4.34 -5.40 15.06
N HIS A 52 3.81 -6.39 14.36
CA HIS A 52 4.52 -7.13 13.31
C HIS A 52 4.44 -6.45 11.93
N ILE A 53 3.75 -5.32 11.84
CA ILE A 53 3.61 -4.55 10.61
C ILE A 53 4.53 -3.34 10.70
N ARG A 54 5.40 -3.17 9.71
CA ARG A 54 6.26 -1.99 9.62
C ARG A 54 5.74 -1.05 8.57
N LEU A 55 5.60 0.22 8.95
CA LEU A 55 5.23 1.31 8.08
C LEU A 55 6.44 2.19 7.85
N SER A 56 6.79 2.44 6.59
CA SER A 56 7.81 3.45 6.31
C SER A 56 7.27 4.85 6.48
N GLU A 57 8.17 5.79 6.71
CA GLU A 57 7.91 7.22 6.50
C GLU A 57 7.51 7.47 5.04
N VAL A 58 6.92 8.64 4.79
CA VAL A 58 6.59 9.11 3.44
C VAL A 58 7.89 9.38 2.68
N LYS A 59 8.07 8.70 1.54
CA LYS A 59 9.24 8.86 0.66
C LYS A 59 8.82 8.82 -0.80
N THR A 60 9.62 9.43 -1.65
CA THR A 60 9.52 9.23 -3.11
C THR A 60 10.23 7.94 -3.48
N ARG A 61 9.52 7.03 -4.15
CA ARG A 61 10.07 5.75 -4.61
C ARG A 61 9.72 5.54 -6.09
N MET A 62 10.62 4.90 -6.81
CA MET A 62 10.42 4.50 -8.20
C MET A 62 10.31 2.99 -8.26
N PHE A 63 9.27 2.50 -8.94
CA PHE A 63 8.99 1.08 -9.09
C PHE A 63 8.96 0.75 -10.57
N PRO A 64 9.84 -0.16 -11.03
CA PRO A 64 9.72 -0.72 -12.37
C PRO A 64 8.39 -1.49 -12.51
N TRP A 65 7.69 -1.35 -13.63
CA TRP A 65 6.38 -1.97 -13.81
C TRP A 65 6.40 -3.50 -13.67
N ASN A 66 7.49 -4.14 -14.09
CA ASN A 66 7.67 -5.58 -13.97
C ASN A 66 7.73 -6.09 -12.52
N THR A 67 7.97 -5.21 -11.54
CA THR A 67 7.95 -5.55 -10.11
C THR A 67 6.56 -5.45 -9.50
N ILE A 68 5.61 -4.83 -10.20
CA ILE A 68 4.26 -4.61 -9.72
C ILE A 68 3.38 -5.80 -10.12
N ALA A 69 2.64 -6.33 -9.16
CA ALA A 69 1.64 -7.37 -9.40
C ALA A 69 0.36 -6.74 -9.96
N TYR A 70 -0.15 -5.73 -9.25
CA TYR A 70 -1.30 -4.93 -9.65
C TYR A 70 -1.30 -3.58 -8.94
N VAL A 71 -2.12 -2.68 -9.47
CA VAL A 71 -2.39 -1.34 -8.94
C VAL A 71 -3.90 -1.22 -8.71
N THR A 72 -4.29 -0.74 -7.55
CA THR A 72 -5.66 -0.33 -7.25
C THR A 72 -5.68 1.19 -7.14
N GLU A 73 -6.50 1.85 -7.95
CA GLU A 73 -6.76 3.27 -7.77
C GLU A 73 -7.65 3.47 -6.54
N LEU A 74 -7.27 4.41 -5.69
CA LEU A 74 -8.00 4.77 -4.48
C LEU A 74 -8.63 6.15 -4.66
N PRO A 75 -9.64 6.50 -3.84
CA PRO A 75 -10.20 7.85 -3.83
C PRO A 75 -9.10 8.90 -3.69
N SER A 76 -9.15 9.94 -4.52
CA SER A 76 -8.14 11.01 -4.56
C SER A 76 -8.06 11.82 -3.25
N ASN A 77 -9.15 11.82 -2.48
CA ASN A 77 -9.27 12.44 -1.17
C ASN A 77 -8.78 11.57 0.00
N LEU A 78 -8.24 10.38 -0.26
CA LEU A 78 -7.73 9.49 0.79
C LEU A 78 -6.51 10.09 1.50
N GLU A 79 -6.60 10.28 2.83
CA GLU A 79 -5.51 10.78 3.69
C GLU A 79 -4.45 9.71 4.04
N TRP A 80 -3.90 9.04 3.03
CA TRP A 80 -2.93 7.94 3.19
C TRP A 80 -1.65 8.34 3.96
N GLU A 81 -1.28 9.62 3.95
CA GLU A 81 -0.10 10.15 4.63
C GLU A 81 -0.20 10.04 6.15
N ARG A 82 -1.40 10.23 6.68
CA ARG A 82 -1.71 10.25 8.11
C ARG A 82 -2.35 8.96 8.60
N ALA A 83 -2.77 8.09 7.68
CA ALA A 83 -3.38 6.81 8.02
C ALA A 83 -2.49 5.98 8.96
N GLU A 84 -3.12 5.38 9.94
CA GLU A 84 -2.50 4.39 10.83
C GLU A 84 -2.62 3.01 10.20
N ILE A 85 -1.85 2.06 10.71
CA ILE A 85 -2.01 0.65 10.33
C ILE A 85 -2.73 -0.07 11.45
N GLY A 86 -3.73 -0.85 11.06
CA GLY A 86 -4.42 -1.78 11.94
C GLY A 86 -4.51 -3.17 11.33
N LEU A 87 -5.07 -4.07 12.12
CA LEU A 87 -5.62 -5.33 11.67
C LEU A 87 -7.15 -5.21 11.68
N THR A 88 -7.81 -5.76 10.68
CA THR A 88 -9.26 -5.96 10.70
C THR A 88 -9.62 -7.10 11.66
N GLU A 89 -10.90 -7.27 11.97
CA GLU A 89 -11.40 -8.40 12.77
C GLU A 89 -11.06 -9.78 12.18
N HIS A 90 -10.79 -9.83 10.87
CA HIS A 90 -10.39 -11.04 10.16
C HIS A 90 -8.88 -11.26 10.11
N GLY A 91 -8.08 -10.36 10.71
CA GLY A 91 -6.62 -10.42 10.70
C GLY A 91 -5.98 -9.87 9.42
N ASP A 92 -6.75 -9.15 8.60
CA ASP A 92 -6.26 -8.49 7.39
C ASP A 92 -5.59 -7.17 7.72
N VAL A 93 -4.54 -6.80 6.97
CA VAL A 93 -3.84 -5.53 7.19
C VAL A 93 -4.64 -4.42 6.54
N ALA A 94 -4.95 -3.37 7.30
CA ALA A 94 -5.68 -2.21 6.79
C ALA A 94 -4.98 -0.90 7.13
N LEU A 95 -5.10 0.08 6.23
CA LEU A 95 -4.90 1.49 6.58
C LEU A 95 -6.17 1.99 7.26
N GLN A 96 -6.05 2.46 8.48
CA GLN A 96 -7.14 3.03 9.26
C GLN A 96 -6.99 4.54 9.32
N HIS A 97 -8.09 5.26 9.09
CA HIS A 97 -8.12 6.71 9.28
C HIS A 97 -8.19 7.06 10.75
N CYS A 98 -7.51 8.14 11.16
CA CYS A 98 -7.60 8.67 12.52
C CYS A 98 -9.03 9.12 12.91
N SER A 99 -9.93 9.33 11.94
CA SER A 99 -11.34 9.72 12.14
C SER A 99 -12.35 8.57 12.05
N GLY A 100 -11.92 7.32 11.81
CA GLY A 100 -12.77 6.13 11.92
C GLY A 100 -13.73 5.82 10.75
N GLU A 101 -13.93 6.72 9.77
CA GLU A 101 -14.97 6.53 8.75
C GLU A 101 -14.54 5.77 7.49
N GLN A 102 -13.24 5.58 7.25
CA GLN A 102 -12.74 4.82 6.08
C GLN A 102 -11.56 3.94 6.49
N ALA A 103 -11.54 2.71 5.97
CA ALA A 103 -10.40 1.82 6.07
C ALA A 103 -10.10 1.24 4.68
N VAL A 104 -8.82 1.19 4.29
CA VAL A 104 -8.40 0.57 3.04
C VAL A 104 -7.72 -0.74 3.36
N GLU A 105 -8.35 -1.85 2.96
CA GLU A 105 -7.76 -3.18 3.10
C GLU A 105 -6.54 -3.32 2.16
N LEU A 106 -5.42 -3.74 2.75
CA LEU A 106 -4.13 -3.89 2.08
C LEU A 106 -3.80 -5.35 1.74
N SER A 107 -4.29 -6.30 2.53
CA SER A 107 -4.39 -7.68 2.06
C SER A 107 -5.62 -7.83 1.19
N GLU A 108 -5.54 -8.73 0.23
CA GLU A 108 -6.71 -9.27 -0.45
C GLU A 108 -6.62 -10.77 -0.21
N ARG A 109 -7.74 -11.40 0.17
CA ARG A 109 -7.81 -12.86 0.22
C ARG A 109 -7.51 -13.38 -1.18
N LEU A 110 -6.35 -14.01 -1.33
CA LEU A 110 -6.15 -14.97 -2.39
C LEU A 110 -6.95 -16.19 -1.94
N ASP A 111 -8.14 -16.37 -2.51
CA ASP A 111 -8.87 -17.62 -2.36
C ASP A 111 -7.95 -18.78 -2.80
N GLY A 112 -7.71 -19.72 -1.88
CA GLY A 112 -7.26 -21.09 -2.16
C GLY A 112 -5.87 -21.29 -2.75
#